data_AF-A0A1I6QJ02-F1
#
_entry.id   AF-A0A1I6QJ02-F1
#
_cell.length_a   1.000
_cell.length_b   1.000
_cell.length_c   1.000
_cell.angle_alpha   90.00
_cell.angle_beta   90.00
_cell.angle_gamma   90.00
#
_symmetry.space_group_name_H-M   'P 1'
#
loop_
_entity.id
_entity.type
_entity.pdbx_description
1 polymer ?
#
loop_
_entity_poly.entity_id
_entity_poly.type
_entity_poly.pdbx_seq_one_letter_code
_entity_poly.pdbx_strand_id
1 'polypeptide(L)'
;MTSASPFQVVGGNNPLPEYPVELCDAHLTSDYFTLFWHDRWLASKLHLKAPLAVQGAALNLFFLARKQSPVGSLPADEELLARLLRVDLADWRGMMAQPITPLHKWTKFCHGDEVVLGHPVVIEICMDALTKREERKASNEGKAVNMRQKRLSEMMQEMGCVQAMCQDRVLIERLDAWLMENHHGQRRRPQIEASIKRSLEHAAREGWIGQQRL
;
A
#
# COMPACT_ATOMS: atom_id res chain seq x y z
N MET A 1 42.49 -44.25 24.00
CA MET A 1 41.50 -44.02 22.94
C MET A 1 41.05 -42.57 23.05
N THR A 2 41.67 -41.70 22.26
CA THR A 2 41.46 -40.25 22.29
C THR A 2 40.32 -39.94 21.33
N SER A 3 39.15 -39.58 21.87
CA SER A 3 38.01 -39.17 21.04
C SER A 3 38.32 -37.81 20.42
N ALA A 4 38.44 -37.78 19.09
CA ALA A 4 38.54 -36.55 18.33
C ALA A 4 37.23 -35.75 18.50
N SER A 5 37.35 -34.50 18.91
CA SER A 5 36.25 -33.53 18.87
C SER A 5 35.79 -33.37 17.42
N PRO A 6 34.48 -33.43 17.11
CA PRO A 6 34.02 -33.21 15.75
C PRO A 6 34.29 -31.76 15.35
N PHE A 7 34.96 -31.59 14.20
CA PHE A 7 35.17 -30.29 13.58
C PHE A 7 33.81 -29.62 13.31
N GLN A 8 33.63 -28.42 13.85
CA GLN A 8 32.46 -27.59 13.55
C GLN A 8 32.76 -26.75 12.29
N VAL A 9 32.00 -26.99 11.23
CA VAL A 9 32.05 -26.17 10.02
C VAL A 9 31.47 -24.80 10.36
N VAL A 10 32.34 -23.80 10.56
CA VAL A 10 31.93 -22.39 10.56
C VAL A 10 31.76 -21.98 9.12
N GLY A 11 30.62 -22.34 8.53
CA GLY A 11 30.23 -21.84 7.22
C GLY A 11 30.03 -20.33 7.34
N GLY A 12 30.90 -19.54 6.70
CA GLY A 12 30.80 -18.10 6.59
C GLY A 12 29.63 -17.65 5.69
N ASN A 13 28.45 -18.23 5.87
CA ASN A 13 27.21 -17.82 5.21
C ASN A 13 26.42 -16.99 6.21
N ASN A 14 26.67 -15.69 6.24
CA ASN A 14 25.66 -14.80 6.79
C ASN A 14 24.42 -14.98 5.89
N PRO A 15 23.28 -15.45 6.41
CA PRO A 15 22.08 -15.64 5.59
C PRO A 15 21.73 -14.29 4.96
N LEU A 16 21.37 -14.30 3.67
CA LEU A 16 20.90 -13.09 3.01
C LEU A 16 19.71 -12.54 3.79
N PRO A 17 19.58 -11.21 3.92
CA PRO A 17 18.44 -10.62 4.59
C PRO A 17 17.14 -10.99 3.86
N GLU A 18 16.07 -11.20 4.61
CA GLU A 18 14.73 -11.36 4.03
C GLU A 18 14.26 -10.05 3.40
N TYR A 19 13.57 -10.15 2.27
CA TYR A 19 12.95 -9.01 1.63
C TYR A 19 11.76 -8.50 2.48
N PRO A 20 11.52 -7.17 2.56
CA PRO A 20 10.45 -6.61 3.38
C PRO A 20 9.08 -7.26 3.10
N VAL A 21 8.47 -7.86 4.12
CA VAL A 21 7.24 -8.64 4.01
C VAL A 21 6.08 -7.80 3.50
N GLU A 22 6.05 -6.52 3.85
CA GLU A 22 5.03 -5.56 3.45
C GLU A 22 5.02 -5.30 1.94
N LEU A 23 6.14 -5.59 1.26
CA LEU A 23 6.28 -5.41 -0.19
C LEU A 23 6.06 -6.70 -0.98
N CYS A 24 5.81 -7.82 -0.30
CA CYS A 24 5.61 -9.13 -0.92
C CYS A 24 4.16 -9.35 -1.41
N ASP A 25 3.22 -8.46 -1.08
CA ASP A 25 1.84 -8.56 -1.55
C ASP A 25 1.69 -8.12 -3.03
N ALA A 26 1.26 -9.05 -3.88
CA ALA A 26 1.05 -8.81 -5.31
C ALA A 26 0.01 -7.71 -5.62
N HIS A 27 -0.92 -7.42 -4.68
CA HIS A 27 -1.96 -6.39 -4.83
C HIS A 27 -1.46 -4.94 -4.63
N LEU A 28 -0.15 -4.76 -4.48
CA LEU A 28 0.50 -3.45 -4.35
C LEU A 28 0.86 -2.79 -5.69
N THR A 29 0.74 -3.50 -6.81
CA THR A 29 1.29 -3.08 -8.13
C THR A 29 0.43 -2.07 -8.91
N SER A 30 -0.65 -1.53 -8.34
CA SER A 30 -1.63 -0.67 -9.04
C SER A 30 -1.21 0.80 -9.23
N ASP A 31 0.07 1.16 -9.05
CA ASP A 31 0.51 2.55 -9.18
C ASP A 31 0.48 3.03 -10.65
N TYR A 32 -0.20 4.16 -10.88
CA TYR A 32 -0.29 4.84 -12.19
C TYR A 32 0.81 5.89 -12.41
N PHE A 33 1.43 6.40 -11.33
CA PHE A 33 2.47 7.43 -11.40
C PHE A 33 3.56 7.15 -10.37
N THR A 34 4.83 7.21 -10.79
CA THR A 34 5.98 6.97 -9.92
C THR A 34 6.42 8.26 -9.23
N LEU A 35 6.38 8.29 -7.89
CA LEU A 35 7.02 9.35 -7.13
C LEU A 35 8.53 9.26 -7.32
N PHE A 36 9.14 10.29 -7.92
CA PHE A 36 10.58 10.32 -8.20
C PHE A 36 11.26 11.47 -7.46
N TRP A 37 12.34 11.16 -6.75
CA TRP A 37 13.09 12.14 -5.96
C TRP A 37 14.17 12.78 -6.82
N HIS A 38 13.79 13.81 -7.57
CA HIS A 38 14.64 14.47 -8.56
C HIS A 38 16.00 14.90 -7.98
N ASP A 39 16.01 15.62 -6.86
CA ASP A 39 17.25 16.12 -6.27
C ASP A 39 18.18 14.98 -5.82
N ARG A 40 17.59 13.91 -5.25
CA ARG A 40 18.36 12.73 -4.82
C ARG A 40 18.98 11.99 -6.01
N TRP A 41 18.27 11.92 -7.13
CA TRP A 41 18.79 11.36 -8.38
C TRP A 41 19.90 12.23 -8.96
N LEU A 42 19.64 13.53 -9.16
CA LEU A 42 20.56 14.46 -9.79
C LEU A 42 21.85 14.66 -8.97
N ALA A 43 21.79 14.55 -7.65
CA ALA A 43 22.95 14.58 -6.77
C ALA A 43 23.66 13.22 -6.62
N SER A 44 23.11 12.12 -7.17
CA SER A 44 23.66 10.78 -6.95
C SER A 44 24.98 10.57 -7.70
N LYS A 45 25.88 9.77 -7.11
CA LYS A 45 27.12 9.34 -7.78
C LYS A 45 26.85 8.67 -9.13
N LEU A 46 25.75 7.92 -9.21
CA LEU A 46 25.30 7.24 -10.42
C LEU A 46 25.00 8.26 -11.55
N HIS A 47 24.19 9.27 -11.28
CA HIS A 47 23.87 10.31 -12.27
C HIS A 47 25.09 11.17 -12.62
N LEU A 48 25.93 11.52 -11.63
CA LEU A 48 27.04 12.44 -11.84
C LEU A 48 28.25 11.82 -12.56
N LYS A 49 28.41 10.49 -12.51
CA LYS A 49 29.66 9.83 -12.94
C LYS A 49 29.49 8.64 -13.87
N ALA A 50 28.29 8.07 -14.02
CA ALA A 50 28.09 6.93 -14.91
C ALA A 50 27.88 7.40 -16.36
N PRO A 51 28.25 6.60 -17.37
CA PRO A 51 27.87 6.85 -18.76
C PRO A 51 26.35 6.94 -18.94
N LEU A 52 25.87 7.71 -19.92
CA LEU A 52 24.43 7.93 -20.13
C LEU A 52 23.64 6.63 -20.34
N ALA A 53 24.22 5.64 -21.02
CA ALA A 53 23.61 4.32 -21.18
C ALA A 53 23.37 3.62 -19.83
N VAL A 54 24.35 3.68 -18.93
CA VAL A 54 24.22 3.14 -17.57
C VAL A 54 23.17 3.90 -16.76
N GLN A 55 23.14 5.23 -16.87
CA GLN A 55 22.14 6.04 -16.19
C GLN A 55 20.71 5.70 -16.67
N GLY A 56 20.52 5.60 -17.99
CA GLY A 56 19.23 5.22 -18.58
C GLY A 56 18.80 3.82 -18.16
N ALA A 57 19.72 2.85 -18.19
CA ALA A 57 19.46 1.50 -17.71
C ALA A 57 19.07 1.48 -16.22
N ALA A 58 19.84 2.14 -15.35
CA ALA A 58 19.55 2.19 -13.92
C ALA A 58 18.19 2.85 -13.61
N LEU A 59 17.87 3.94 -14.31
CA LEU A 59 16.59 4.64 -14.14
C LEU A 59 15.42 3.74 -14.56
N ASN A 60 15.54 3.05 -15.70
CA ASN A 60 14.54 2.07 -16.14
C ASN A 60 14.39 0.92 -15.15
N LEU A 61 15.48 0.40 -14.58
CA LEU A 61 15.43 -0.63 -13.54
C LEU A 61 14.67 -0.16 -12.30
N PHE A 62 14.83 1.10 -11.86
CA PHE A 62 14.03 1.65 -10.76
C PHE A 62 12.54 1.63 -11.05
N PHE A 63 12.14 1.93 -12.30
CA PHE A 63 10.73 1.90 -12.70
C PHE A 63 10.19 0.48 -12.84
N LEU A 64 10.97 -0.42 -13.45
CA LEU A 64 10.58 -1.81 -13.66
C LEU A 64 10.41 -2.55 -12.33
N ALA A 65 11.27 -2.26 -11.35
CA ALA A 65 11.22 -2.88 -10.03
C ALA A 65 9.88 -2.67 -9.31
N ARG A 66 9.21 -1.54 -9.53
CA ARG A 66 7.89 -1.24 -8.96
C ARG A 66 6.76 -2.16 -9.46
N LYS A 67 6.98 -2.82 -10.59
CA LYS A 67 6.01 -3.74 -11.21
C LYS A 67 6.38 -5.20 -11.03
N GLN A 68 7.47 -5.49 -10.32
CA GLN A 68 7.83 -6.86 -9.95
C GLN A 68 7.06 -7.31 -8.70
N SER A 69 7.10 -8.62 -8.47
CA SER A 69 6.69 -9.26 -7.23
C SER A 69 7.90 -9.99 -6.66
N PRO A 70 8.43 -9.60 -5.49
CA PRO A 70 7.99 -8.51 -4.60
C PRO A 70 8.12 -7.11 -5.21
N VAL A 71 7.32 -6.16 -4.72
CA VAL A 71 7.34 -4.78 -5.20
C VAL A 71 8.67 -4.11 -4.83
N GLY A 72 9.27 -3.43 -5.81
CA GLY A 72 10.55 -2.75 -5.67
C GLY A 72 11.77 -3.65 -5.83
N SER A 73 11.57 -4.92 -6.16
CA SER A 73 12.64 -5.89 -6.38
C SER A 73 12.96 -6.07 -7.87
N LEU A 74 14.06 -6.74 -8.18
CA LEU A 74 14.40 -7.22 -9.51
C LEU A 74 14.85 -8.69 -9.45
N PRO A 75 14.73 -9.45 -10.55
CA PRO A 75 15.37 -10.76 -10.63
C PRO A 75 16.89 -10.63 -10.52
N ALA A 76 17.54 -11.63 -9.92
CA ALA A 76 19.01 -11.67 -9.84
C ALA A 76 19.68 -12.23 -11.11
N ASP A 77 18.90 -12.81 -12.03
CA ASP A 77 19.35 -13.39 -13.29
C ASP A 77 19.68 -12.31 -14.33
N GLU A 78 20.86 -12.38 -14.94
CA GLU A 78 21.33 -11.37 -15.90
C GLU A 78 20.59 -11.38 -17.23
N GLU A 79 20.13 -12.54 -17.71
CA GLU A 79 19.38 -12.65 -18.96
C GLU A 79 18.00 -12.04 -18.80
N LEU A 80 17.35 -12.27 -17.65
CA LEU A 80 16.10 -11.61 -17.30
C LEU A 80 16.26 -10.10 -17.19
N LEU A 81 17.34 -9.61 -16.57
CA LEU A 81 17.62 -8.18 -16.46
C LEU A 81 17.86 -7.52 -17.83
N ALA A 82 18.64 -8.16 -18.71
CA ALA A 82 18.84 -7.69 -20.08
C ALA A 82 17.51 -7.63 -20.85
N ARG A 83 16.68 -8.68 -20.73
CA ARG A 83 15.36 -8.75 -21.37
C ARG A 83 14.39 -7.71 -20.84
N LEU A 84 14.39 -7.45 -19.52
CA LEU A 84 13.61 -6.39 -18.88
C LEU A 84 13.94 -5.01 -19.45
N LEU A 85 15.23 -4.75 -19.71
CA LEU A 85 15.72 -3.51 -20.32
C LEU A 85 15.62 -3.49 -21.85
N ARG A 86 15.22 -4.61 -22.48
CA ARG A 86 15.14 -4.77 -23.94
C ARG A 86 16.48 -4.49 -24.64
N VAL A 87 17.57 -4.92 -24.02
CA VAL A 87 18.92 -4.90 -24.58
C VAL A 87 19.40 -6.33 -24.77
N ASP A 88 20.41 -6.53 -25.62
CA ASP A 88 21.06 -7.83 -25.71
C ASP A 88 21.96 -8.08 -24.48
N LEU A 89 22.36 -9.35 -24.29
CA LEU A 89 23.18 -9.74 -23.15
C LEU A 89 24.60 -9.14 -23.23
N ALA A 90 25.11 -8.85 -24.44
CA ALA A 90 26.43 -8.28 -24.63
C ALA A 90 26.47 -6.81 -24.15
N ASP A 91 25.47 -6.01 -24.52
CA ASP A 91 25.26 -4.64 -24.08
C ASP A 91 25.07 -4.58 -22.56
N TRP A 92 24.26 -5.48 -22.01
CA TRP A 92 24.11 -5.62 -20.55
C TRP A 92 25.45 -5.84 -19.86
N ARG A 93 26.23 -6.84 -20.33
CA ARG A 93 27.56 -7.13 -19.77
C ARG A 93 28.53 -5.96 -19.95
N GLY A 94 28.45 -5.24 -21.07
CA GLY A 94 29.23 -4.02 -21.31
C GLY A 94 28.91 -2.89 -20.32
N MET A 95 27.63 -2.71 -19.96
CA MET A 95 27.22 -1.79 -18.91
C MET A 95 27.66 -2.25 -17.52
N MET A 96 27.62 -3.56 -17.25
CA MET A 96 28.06 -4.14 -15.97
C MET A 96 29.58 -4.12 -15.79
N ALA A 97 30.36 -3.98 -16.86
CA ALA A 97 31.81 -3.81 -16.81
C ALA A 97 32.25 -2.37 -16.44
N GLN A 98 31.32 -1.41 -16.37
CA GLN A 98 31.62 -0.03 -16.00
C GLN A 98 31.94 0.11 -14.50
N PRO A 99 32.76 1.10 -14.09
CA PRO A 99 33.06 1.33 -12.66
C PRO A 99 31.81 1.65 -11.82
N ILE A 100 30.78 2.20 -12.46
CA ILE A 100 29.44 2.36 -11.91
C ILE A 100 28.50 1.64 -12.85
N THR A 101 27.70 0.71 -12.33
CA THR A 101 26.85 -0.17 -13.11
C THR A 101 25.37 0.22 -12.99
N PRO A 102 24.49 -0.33 -13.85
CA PRO A 102 23.04 -0.18 -13.68
C PRO A 102 22.53 -0.68 -12.33
N LEU A 103 23.21 -1.69 -11.76
CA LEU A 103 22.93 -2.28 -10.45
C LEU A 103 23.68 -1.58 -9.29
N HIS A 104 24.10 -0.32 -9.45
CA HIS A 104 24.74 0.41 -8.36
C HIS A 104 23.85 0.46 -7.10
N LYS A 105 24.39 -0.03 -5.96
CA LYS A 105 23.71 -0.15 -4.65
C LYS A 105 22.52 -1.12 -4.60
N TRP A 106 22.35 -1.97 -5.61
CA TRP A 106 21.46 -3.12 -5.49
C TRP A 106 22.14 -4.21 -4.66
N THR A 107 21.37 -4.86 -3.80
CA THR A 107 21.84 -5.91 -2.88
C THR A 107 20.91 -7.10 -2.93
N LYS A 108 21.42 -8.30 -2.60
CA LYS A 108 20.65 -9.55 -2.66
C LYS A 108 19.81 -9.73 -1.39
N PHE A 109 18.59 -10.22 -1.57
CA PHE A 109 17.65 -10.59 -0.51
C PHE A 109 17.06 -11.97 -0.78
N CYS A 110 16.66 -12.66 0.28
CA CYS A 110 15.81 -13.85 0.19
C CYS A 110 14.35 -13.45 0.04
N HIS A 111 13.65 -14.11 -0.89
CA HIS A 111 12.19 -14.05 -0.98
C HIS A 111 11.65 -15.46 -1.27
N GLY A 112 11.11 -16.11 -0.24
CA GLY A 112 10.78 -17.54 -0.31
C GLY A 112 12.04 -18.35 -0.62
N ASP A 113 11.98 -19.17 -1.67
CA ASP A 113 13.11 -19.98 -2.14
C ASP A 113 13.98 -19.26 -3.19
N GLU A 114 13.66 -18.01 -3.53
CA GLU A 114 14.33 -17.24 -4.58
C GLU A 114 15.21 -16.11 -4.03
N VAL A 115 16.19 -15.71 -4.86
CA VAL A 115 17.04 -14.55 -4.59
C VAL A 115 16.61 -13.40 -5.49
N VAL A 116 16.28 -12.27 -4.87
CA VAL A 116 15.92 -11.03 -5.56
C VAL A 116 16.91 -9.93 -5.24
N LEU A 117 16.96 -8.92 -6.10
CA LEU A 117 17.74 -7.71 -5.89
C LEU A 117 16.85 -6.61 -5.32
N GLY A 118 17.29 -5.97 -4.24
CA GLY A 118 16.67 -4.80 -3.63
C GLY A 118 17.60 -3.60 -3.61
N HIS A 119 17.07 -2.43 -3.96
CA HIS A 119 17.77 -1.17 -3.82
C HIS A 119 17.16 -0.39 -2.64
N PRO A 120 17.97 0.11 -1.69
CA PRO A 120 17.46 0.71 -0.45
C PRO A 120 16.51 1.89 -0.70
N VAL A 121 16.81 2.74 -1.70
CA VAL A 121 15.94 3.88 -2.05
C VAL A 121 14.64 3.43 -2.71
N VAL A 122 14.66 2.33 -3.48
CA VAL A 122 13.45 1.82 -4.12
C VAL A 122 12.53 1.25 -3.05
N ILE A 123 13.09 0.44 -2.14
CA ILE A 123 12.38 -0.12 -0.98
C ILE A 123 11.77 1.01 -0.13
N GLU A 124 12.55 2.03 0.22
CA GLU A 124 12.10 3.22 0.96
C GLU A 124 10.86 3.86 0.29
N ILE A 125 10.93 4.12 -1.02
CA ILE A 125 9.83 4.72 -1.78
C ILE A 125 8.62 3.75 -1.88
N CYS A 126 8.85 2.44 -1.91
CA CYS A 126 7.78 1.43 -1.85
C CYS A 126 7.03 1.46 -0.52
N MET A 127 7.77 1.50 0.60
CA MET A 127 7.18 1.57 1.93
C MET A 127 6.41 2.88 2.15
N ASP A 128 6.97 4.01 1.71
CA ASP A 128 6.30 5.32 1.79
C ASP A 128 4.99 5.35 0.99
N ALA A 129 5.01 4.78 -0.23
CA ALA A 129 3.83 4.72 -1.08
C ALA A 129 2.73 3.86 -0.45
N LEU A 130 3.11 2.72 0.14
CA LEU A 130 2.19 1.83 0.85
C LEU A 130 1.57 2.54 2.06
N THR A 131 2.39 3.17 2.90
CA THR A 131 1.91 3.92 4.08
C THR A 131 0.90 5.00 3.67
N LYS A 132 1.23 5.81 2.65
CA LYS A 132 0.33 6.84 2.14
C LYS A 132 -0.96 6.28 1.52
N ARG A 133 -0.92 5.05 0.98
CA ARG A 133 -2.12 4.38 0.44
C ARG A 133 -3.04 3.99 1.58
N GLU A 134 -2.51 3.40 2.64
CA GLU A 134 -3.29 3.02 3.83
C GLU A 134 -3.89 4.23 4.54
N GLU A 135 -3.11 5.32 4.71
CA GLU A 135 -3.63 6.59 5.24
C GLU A 135 -4.77 7.15 4.40
N ARG A 136 -4.63 7.13 3.06
CA ARG A 136 -5.68 7.57 2.13
C ARG A 136 -6.92 6.69 2.23
N LYS A 137 -6.76 5.37 2.33
CA LYS A 137 -7.85 4.41 2.49
C LYS A 137 -8.62 4.70 3.79
N ALA A 138 -7.92 4.80 4.92
CA ALA A 138 -8.51 5.13 6.22
C ALA A 138 -9.22 6.51 6.19
N SER A 139 -8.59 7.54 5.63
CA SER A 139 -9.22 8.87 5.47
C SER A 139 -10.46 8.82 4.59
N ASN A 140 -10.43 8.08 3.48
CA ASN A 140 -11.57 7.99 2.56
C ASN A 140 -12.73 7.21 3.17
N GLU A 141 -12.47 6.14 3.90
CA GLU A 141 -13.47 5.41 4.67
C GLU A 141 -14.13 6.32 5.72
N GLY A 142 -13.35 7.09 6.48
CA GLY A 142 -13.86 8.08 7.43
C GLY A 142 -14.71 9.18 6.76
N LYS A 143 -14.26 9.72 5.62
CA LYS A 143 -15.03 10.70 4.85
C LYS A 143 -16.34 10.11 4.31
N ALA A 144 -16.32 8.86 3.84
CA ALA A 144 -17.51 8.18 3.36
C ALA A 144 -18.55 7.98 4.47
N VAL A 145 -18.10 7.59 5.68
CA VAL A 145 -18.95 7.50 6.88
C VAL A 145 -19.54 8.86 7.24
N ASN A 146 -18.71 9.90 7.35
CA ASN A 146 -19.16 11.25 7.70
C ASN A 146 -20.19 11.80 6.68
N MET A 147 -19.93 11.62 5.38
CA MET A 147 -20.86 12.05 4.34
C MET A 147 -22.18 11.27 4.37
N ARG A 148 -22.12 9.97 4.69
CA ARG A 148 -23.32 9.13 4.81
C ARG A 148 -24.17 9.54 6.02
N GLN A 149 -23.55 9.79 7.17
CA GLN A 149 -24.21 10.27 8.39
C GLN A 149 -24.80 11.67 8.22
N LYS A 150 -24.07 12.58 7.55
CA LYS A 150 -24.58 13.90 7.20
C LYS A 150 -25.85 13.81 6.35
N ARG A 151 -25.84 12.99 5.29
CA ARG A 151 -27.03 12.74 4.45
C ARG A 151 -28.18 12.13 5.25
N LEU A 152 -27.89 11.23 6.20
CA LEU A 152 -28.92 10.68 7.10
C LEU A 152 -29.58 11.77 7.93
N SER A 153 -28.79 12.65 8.56
CA SER A 153 -29.30 13.82 9.28
C SER A 153 -30.17 14.71 8.41
N GLU A 154 -29.72 15.06 7.20
CA GLU A 154 -30.48 15.88 6.24
C GLU A 154 -31.82 15.21 5.89
N MET A 155 -31.82 13.90 5.60
CA MET A 155 -33.07 13.15 5.35
C MET A 155 -34.00 13.14 6.57
N MET A 156 -33.47 13.00 7.79
CA MET A 156 -34.29 13.05 9.01
C MET A 156 -34.94 14.42 9.21
N GLN A 157 -34.20 15.50 8.94
CA GLN A 157 -34.75 16.87 8.97
C GLN A 157 -35.87 17.04 7.95
N GLU A 158 -35.65 16.60 6.71
CA GLU A 158 -36.67 16.66 5.65
C GLU A 158 -37.91 15.80 5.96
N MET A 159 -37.75 14.71 6.71
CA MET A 159 -38.86 13.88 7.22
C MET A 159 -39.59 14.51 8.43
N GLY A 160 -39.17 15.67 8.90
CA GLY A 160 -39.79 16.38 10.02
C GLY A 160 -39.36 15.92 11.41
N CYS A 161 -38.20 15.26 11.54
CA CYS A 161 -37.66 14.90 12.86
C CYS A 161 -37.23 16.15 13.64
N VAL A 162 -37.29 16.08 14.97
CA VAL A 162 -36.89 17.19 15.85
C VAL A 162 -35.42 17.52 15.66
N GLN A 163 -35.10 18.82 15.58
CA GLN A 163 -33.74 19.31 15.32
C GLN A 163 -32.68 18.73 16.27
N ALA A 164 -33.03 18.57 17.56
CA ALA A 164 -32.14 17.98 18.56
C ALA A 164 -31.70 16.54 18.18
N MET A 165 -32.60 15.72 17.66
CA MET A 165 -32.28 14.37 17.19
C MET A 165 -31.40 14.39 15.94
N CYS A 166 -31.66 15.32 15.02
CA CYS A 166 -30.89 15.49 13.80
C CYS A 166 -29.49 16.10 14.03
N GLN A 167 -29.20 16.59 15.24
CA GLN A 167 -27.88 17.12 15.61
C GLN A 167 -27.17 16.22 16.62
N ASP A 168 -27.86 15.22 17.18
CA ASP A 168 -27.27 14.24 18.07
C ASP A 168 -26.41 13.26 17.27
N ARG A 169 -25.09 13.47 17.37
CA ARG A 169 -24.09 12.67 16.68
C ARG A 169 -24.14 11.19 17.11
N VAL A 170 -24.36 10.91 18.39
CA VAL A 170 -24.38 9.53 18.91
C VAL A 170 -25.61 8.80 18.37
N LEU A 171 -26.77 9.48 18.35
CA LEU A 171 -27.97 8.92 17.75
C LEU A 171 -27.79 8.63 16.25
N ILE A 172 -27.23 9.59 15.49
CA ILE A 172 -26.99 9.43 14.05
C ILE A 172 -26.03 8.27 13.77
N GLU A 173 -24.95 8.13 14.55
CA GLU A 173 -24.00 7.02 14.43
C GLU A 173 -24.70 5.67 14.65
N ARG A 174 -25.54 5.55 15.69
CA ARG A 174 -26.30 4.33 15.98
C ARG A 174 -27.35 4.01 14.91
N LEU A 175 -28.07 5.02 14.43
CA LEU A 175 -29.07 4.85 13.36
C LEU A 175 -28.40 4.44 12.04
N ASP A 176 -27.26 5.04 11.69
CA ASP A 176 -26.51 4.68 10.49
C ASP A 176 -25.99 3.24 10.55
N ALA A 177 -25.46 2.82 11.71
CA ALA A 177 -25.04 1.44 11.95
C ALA A 177 -26.21 0.46 11.78
N TRP A 178 -27.35 0.75 12.43
CA TRP A 178 -28.55 -0.08 12.28
C TRP A 178 -29.00 -0.17 10.82
N LEU A 179 -28.97 0.95 10.07
CA LEU A 179 -29.32 0.97 8.65
C LEU A 179 -28.30 0.22 7.77
N MET A 180 -27.03 0.08 8.17
CA MET A 180 -26.07 -0.72 7.40
C MET A 180 -26.40 -2.21 7.47
N GLU A 181 -26.94 -2.67 8.60
CA GLU A 181 -27.29 -4.06 8.84
C GLU A 181 -28.69 -4.42 8.34
N ASN A 182 -29.64 -3.46 8.41
CA ASN A 182 -31.07 -3.74 8.24
C ASN A 182 -31.68 -3.12 6.96
N HIS A 183 -30.93 -2.34 6.19
CA HIS A 183 -31.38 -1.83 4.89
C HIS A 183 -30.73 -2.59 3.75
N HIS A 184 -31.54 -3.28 2.96
CA HIS A 184 -31.10 -3.94 1.73
C HIS A 184 -31.42 -3.07 0.51
N GLY A 185 -30.45 -2.91 -0.38
CA GLY A 185 -30.60 -2.14 -1.62
C GLY A 185 -30.00 -0.73 -1.56
N GLN A 186 -30.37 0.10 -2.52
CA GLN A 186 -29.85 1.46 -2.64
C GLN A 186 -30.57 2.38 -1.65
N ARG A 187 -29.82 3.20 -0.91
CA ARG A 187 -30.34 4.24 -0.01
C ARG A 187 -30.88 5.44 -0.80
N ARG A 188 -31.91 5.21 -1.62
CA ARG A 188 -32.61 6.22 -2.43
C ARG A 188 -34.06 6.33 -1.98
N ARG A 189 -34.65 7.51 -2.19
CA ARG A 189 -36.08 7.71 -1.97
C ARG A 189 -36.90 6.93 -3.00
N PRO A 190 -38.08 6.40 -2.63
CA PRO A 190 -38.72 6.49 -1.30
C PRO A 190 -38.29 5.38 -0.32
N GLN A 191 -37.57 4.35 -0.79
CA GLN A 191 -37.28 3.13 -0.02
C GLN A 191 -36.49 3.38 1.28
N ILE A 192 -35.59 4.37 1.26
CA ILE A 192 -34.80 4.73 2.44
C ILE A 192 -35.65 5.33 3.56
N GLU A 193 -36.73 6.05 3.25
CA GLU A 193 -37.58 6.72 4.26
C GLU A 193 -38.29 5.69 5.15
N ALA A 194 -38.79 4.60 4.57
CA ALA A 194 -39.38 3.50 5.32
C ALA A 194 -38.35 2.84 6.25
N SER A 195 -37.09 2.77 5.82
CA SER A 195 -36.01 2.18 6.62
C SER A 195 -35.60 3.11 7.77
N ILE A 196 -35.60 4.43 7.54
CA ILE A 196 -35.37 5.45 8.59
C ILE A 196 -36.49 5.41 9.63
N LYS A 197 -37.76 5.27 9.22
CA LYS A 197 -38.88 5.11 10.18
C LYS A 197 -38.68 3.90 11.08
N ARG A 198 -38.34 2.73 10.50
CA ARG A 198 -38.04 1.51 11.28
C ARG A 198 -36.84 1.69 12.21
N SER A 199 -35.80 2.41 11.78
CA SER A 199 -34.63 2.66 12.63
C SER A 199 -34.98 3.58 13.80
N LEU A 200 -35.86 4.58 13.62
CA LEU A 200 -36.36 5.44 14.69
C LEU A 200 -37.25 4.68 15.68
N GLU A 201 -38.14 3.80 15.19
CA GLU A 201 -38.94 2.92 16.05
C GLU A 201 -38.06 1.96 16.87
N HIS A 202 -36.97 1.47 16.28
CA HIS A 202 -35.97 0.69 17.00
C HIS A 202 -35.25 1.55 18.05
N ALA A 203 -34.80 2.75 17.69
CA ALA A 203 -34.16 3.68 18.62
C ALA A 203 -35.05 4.03 19.82
N ALA A 204 -36.37 4.16 19.63
CA ALA A 204 -37.32 4.38 20.71
C ALA A 204 -37.43 3.14 21.64
N ARG A 205 -37.48 1.93 21.06
CA ARG A 205 -37.52 0.67 21.83
C ARG A 205 -36.25 0.44 22.65
N GLU A 206 -35.10 0.78 22.09
CA GLU A 206 -33.79 0.70 22.76
C GLU A 206 -33.53 1.87 23.73
N GLY A 207 -34.47 2.82 23.85
CA GLY A 207 -34.36 3.97 24.74
C GLY A 207 -33.29 4.99 24.34
N TRP A 208 -32.85 5.00 23.07
CA TRP A 208 -31.91 6.01 22.56
C TRP A 208 -32.57 7.39 22.44
N ILE A 209 -33.88 7.40 22.26
CA ILE A 209 -34.73 8.60 22.20
C ILE A 209 -35.91 8.45 23.15
N GLY A 210 -36.35 9.55 23.75
CA GLY A 210 -37.54 9.56 24.61
C GLY A 210 -37.31 9.18 26.08
N GLN A 211 -36.07 8.97 26.53
CA GLN A 211 -35.79 8.95 27.97
C GLN A 211 -35.88 10.37 28.53
N GLN A 212 -37.04 10.72 29.08
CA GLN A 212 -37.12 11.79 30.09
C GLN A 212 -36.21 11.36 31.25
N ARG A 213 -35.06 12.01 31.41
CA ARG A 213 -34.36 12.02 32.70
C ARG A 213 -35.32 12.67 33.71
N LEU A 214 -35.87 11.85 34.60
CA LEU A 214 -36.50 12.30 35.85
C LEU A 214 -35.50 13.06 36.70
#